data_AF-A0A2A4Y607-F1
#
_entry.id   AF-A0A2A4Y607-F1
#
_cell.length_a   1.000
_cell.length_b   1.000
_cell.length_c   1.000
_cell.angle_alpha   90.00
_cell.angle_beta   90.00
_cell.angle_gamma   90.00
#
_symmetry.space_group_name_H-M   'P 1'
#
loop_
_entity.id
_entity.type
_entity.pdbx_description
1 polymer ?
#
loop_
_entity_poly.entity_id
_entity_poly.type
_entity_poly.pdbx_seq_one_letter_code
_entity_poly.pdbx_strand_id
1 'polypeptide(L)'
;HSKRIIPYLESSVLQEVIAGFFAADKPIAAICHGVVAVCRSKNADTGKSVLYGRKTTALLKRQERLAYHVTKRRNGDYYLTYPITVEDEVTAALKSPGDFIQGPMPILRDNMKHLSRGFTHRDGNYLSARWPGDVHKFALDFVGML
;
A
#
# COMPACT_ATOMS: atom_id res chain seq x y z
N HIS A 1 -7.85 2.71 -9.25
CA HIS A 1 -7.68 1.32 -9.71
C HIS A 1 -7.81 1.26 -11.22
N SER A 2 -6.70 1.38 -11.93
CA SER A 2 -6.59 1.15 -13.38
C SER A 2 -5.13 1.28 -13.81
N LYS A 3 -4.83 0.93 -15.06
CA LYS A 3 -3.55 1.19 -15.73
C LYS A 3 -3.08 2.66 -15.70
N ARG A 4 -3.96 3.62 -15.37
CA ARG A 4 -3.59 5.04 -15.27
C ARG A 4 -2.69 5.37 -14.07
N ILE A 5 -2.62 4.50 -13.06
CA ILE A 5 -1.70 4.70 -11.93
C ILE A 5 -0.27 4.25 -12.25
N ILE A 6 -0.06 3.51 -13.36
CA ILE A 6 1.25 2.96 -13.73
C ILE A 6 2.35 4.03 -13.80
N PRO A 7 2.16 5.20 -14.46
CA PRO A 7 3.19 6.23 -14.50
C PRO A 7 3.57 6.77 -13.11
N TYR A 8 2.62 6.78 -12.17
CA TYR A 8 2.90 7.13 -10.78
C TYR A 8 3.73 6.05 -10.07
N LEU A 9 3.38 4.77 -10.25
CA LEU A 9 4.09 3.64 -9.61
C LEU A 9 5.50 3.39 -10.20
N GLU A 10 5.71 3.74 -11.46
CA GLU A 10 6.98 3.56 -12.19
C GLU A 10 7.85 4.83 -12.21
N SER A 11 7.39 5.92 -11.60
CA SER A 11 8.16 7.17 -11.54
C SER A 11 9.41 6.97 -10.68
N SER A 12 10.60 6.99 -11.31
CA SER A 12 11.88 6.95 -10.62
C SER A 12 12.06 8.15 -9.69
N VAL A 13 11.64 9.35 -10.13
CA VAL A 13 11.68 10.59 -9.32
C VAL A 13 10.89 10.41 -8.02
N LEU A 14 9.68 9.85 -8.10
CA LEU A 14 8.89 9.57 -6.90
C LEU A 14 9.61 8.56 -6.00
N GLN A 15 10.14 7.48 -6.56
CA GLN A 15 10.83 6.44 -5.80
C GLN A 15 12.10 6.94 -5.11
N GLU A 16 12.84 7.85 -5.75
CA GLU A 16 14.01 8.53 -5.16
C GLU A 16 13.60 9.42 -3.98
N VAL A 17 12.52 10.19 -4.12
CA VAL A 17 11.98 11.03 -3.03
C VAL A 17 11.53 10.16 -1.86
N ILE A 18 10.82 9.06 -2.13
CA ILE A 18 10.41 8.10 -1.11
C ILE A 18 11.63 7.55 -0.38
N ALA A 19 12.64 7.08 -1.12
CA ALA A 19 13.87 6.56 -0.52
C ALA A 19 14.57 7.60 0.36
N GLY A 20 14.64 8.86 -0.09
CA GLY A 20 15.16 9.97 0.70
C GLY A 20 14.39 10.23 2.00
N PHE A 21 13.05 10.10 1.97
CA PHE A 21 12.22 10.22 3.18
C PHE A 21 12.49 9.10 4.18
N PHE A 22 12.62 7.85 3.71
CA PHE A 22 12.99 6.73 4.58
C PHE A 22 14.41 6.91 5.17
N ALA A 23 15.37 7.36 4.36
CA ALA A 23 16.74 7.61 4.83
C ALA A 23 16.82 8.74 5.86
N ALA A 24 15.97 9.77 5.73
CA ALA A 24 15.87 10.88 6.68
C ALA A 24 14.90 10.60 7.85
N ASP A 25 14.39 9.37 7.98
CA ASP A 25 13.37 8.96 8.96
C ASP A 25 12.17 9.92 9.04
N LYS A 26 11.70 10.42 7.89
CA LYS A 26 10.56 11.33 7.81
C LYS A 26 9.23 10.58 7.75
N PRO A 27 8.13 11.17 8.27
CA PRO A 27 6.80 10.60 8.11
C PRO A 27 6.45 10.36 6.64
N ILE A 28 6.03 9.15 6.33
CA ILE A 28 5.54 8.75 5.01
C ILE A 28 4.35 7.81 5.13
N ALA A 29 3.34 8.03 4.29
CA ALA A 29 2.12 7.25 4.32
C ALA A 29 1.72 6.80 2.92
N ALA A 30 1.33 5.54 2.77
CA ALA A 30 0.88 4.96 1.51
C ALA A 30 -0.37 4.10 1.71
N ILE A 31 -1.27 4.14 0.72
CA ILE A 31 -2.52 3.40 0.78
C ILE A 31 -2.72 2.64 -0.53
N CYS A 32 -3.22 1.41 -0.42
CA CYS A 32 -3.68 0.65 -1.57
C CYS A 32 -2.55 0.35 -2.57
N HIS A 33 -2.73 0.64 -3.87
CA HIS A 33 -1.66 0.53 -4.88
C HIS A 33 -0.49 1.48 -4.63
N GLY A 34 -0.66 2.57 -3.86
CA GLY A 34 0.43 3.51 -3.55
C GLY A 34 1.60 2.84 -2.83
N VAL A 35 1.33 1.74 -2.10
CA VAL A 35 2.37 0.94 -1.42
C VAL A 35 3.33 0.29 -2.42
N VAL A 36 2.93 0.07 -3.68
CA VAL A 36 3.83 -0.45 -4.72
C VAL A 36 4.94 0.55 -5.05
N ALA A 37 4.65 1.85 -5.10
CA ALA A 37 5.70 2.87 -5.27
C ALA A 37 6.71 2.80 -4.11
N VAL A 38 6.22 2.58 -2.88
CA VAL A 38 7.06 2.43 -1.70
C VAL A 38 7.90 1.15 -1.78
N CYS A 39 7.32 -0.01 -2.09
CA CYS A 39 8.08 -1.26 -2.14
C CYS A 39 9.14 -1.27 -3.26
N ARG A 40 8.92 -0.54 -4.36
CA ARG A 40 9.90 -0.38 -5.45
C ARG A 40 11.01 0.62 -5.14
N SER A 41 10.80 1.52 -4.18
CA SER A 41 11.81 2.48 -3.73
C SER A 41 12.94 1.76 -3.00
N LYS A 42 14.19 2.01 -3.38
CA LYS A 42 15.35 1.28 -2.86
C LYS A 42 16.16 2.12 -1.88
N ASN A 43 16.57 1.52 -0.78
CA ASN A 43 17.60 2.08 0.10
C ASN A 43 18.95 2.07 -0.66
N ALA A 44 19.64 3.21 -0.68
CA ALA A 44 20.87 3.38 -1.47
C ALA A 44 22.04 2.51 -0.98
N ASP A 45 22.13 2.26 0.32
CA ASP A 45 23.26 1.51 0.91
C ASP A 45 23.12 0.01 0.70
N THR A 46 21.89 -0.51 0.75
CA THR A 46 21.62 -1.96 0.69
C THR A 46 21.11 -2.44 -0.67
N GLY A 47 20.62 -1.53 -1.52
CA GLY A 47 19.94 -1.84 -2.78
C GLY A 47 18.60 -2.59 -2.61
N LYS A 48 18.16 -2.83 -1.37
CA LYS A 48 16.89 -3.48 -1.03
C LYS A 48 15.75 -2.47 -1.03
N SER A 49 14.52 -2.95 -1.11
CA SER A 49 13.33 -2.14 -0.87
C SER A 49 13.45 -1.39 0.47
N VAL A 50 12.94 -0.16 0.55
CA VAL A 50 12.79 0.55 1.82
C VAL A 50 11.84 -0.16 2.80
N LEU A 51 11.03 -1.10 2.30
CA LEU A 51 10.19 -1.98 3.12
C LEU A 51 10.91 -3.27 3.58
N TYR A 52 12.14 -3.52 3.12
CA TYR A 52 12.88 -4.70 3.56
C TYR A 52 13.21 -4.61 5.05
N GLY A 53 12.62 -5.51 5.85
CA GLY A 53 12.72 -5.49 7.31
C GLY A 53 11.68 -4.58 8.00
N ARG A 54 10.72 -4.03 7.26
CA ARG A 54 9.54 -3.32 7.78
C ARG A 54 8.31 -4.20 7.73
N LYS A 55 7.37 -3.94 8.62
CA LYS A 55 6.00 -4.46 8.55
C LYS A 55 5.11 -3.49 7.80
N THR A 56 4.21 -4.01 6.98
CA THR A 56 3.38 -3.19 6.09
C THR A 56 2.02 -3.83 5.85
N THR A 57 1.06 -3.05 5.37
CA THR A 57 -0.16 -3.55 4.74
C THR A 57 -0.32 -2.92 3.36
N ALA A 58 -1.19 -3.48 2.52
CA ALA A 58 -1.52 -2.95 1.20
C ALA A 58 -2.86 -3.51 0.71
N LEU A 59 -3.23 -3.24 -0.54
CA LEU A 59 -4.42 -3.85 -1.12
C LEU A 59 -4.30 -5.37 -1.10
N LEU A 60 -5.31 -6.03 -0.54
CA LEU A 60 -5.28 -7.47 -0.36
C LEU A 60 -5.60 -8.18 -1.67
N LYS A 61 -4.90 -9.29 -1.93
CA LYS A 61 -5.11 -10.17 -3.09
C LYS A 61 -6.55 -10.61 -3.22
N ARG A 62 -7.21 -10.91 -2.09
CA ARG A 62 -8.63 -11.28 -2.07
C ARG A 62 -9.55 -10.15 -2.55
N GLN A 63 -9.24 -8.89 -2.19
CA GLN A 63 -10.04 -7.73 -2.60
C GLN A 63 -9.83 -7.45 -4.09
N GLU A 64 -8.59 -7.50 -4.56
CA GLU A 64 -8.25 -7.27 -5.96
C GLU A 64 -8.86 -8.35 -6.87
N ARG A 65 -8.77 -9.63 -6.47
CA ARG A 65 -9.43 -10.73 -7.18
C ARG A 65 -10.94 -10.62 -7.15
N LEU A 66 -11.56 -10.31 -6.01
CA LEU A 66 -13.03 -10.16 -5.95
C LEU A 66 -13.51 -9.05 -6.88
N ALA A 67 -12.86 -7.89 -6.84
CA ALA A 67 -13.18 -6.78 -7.73
C ALA A 67 -13.05 -7.18 -9.21
N TYR A 68 -11.97 -7.88 -9.57
CA TYR A 68 -11.77 -8.41 -10.91
C TYR A 68 -12.91 -9.35 -11.34
N HIS A 69 -13.23 -10.39 -10.55
CA HIS A 69 -14.25 -11.38 -10.93
C HIS A 69 -15.64 -10.76 -11.08
N VAL A 70 -16.02 -9.83 -10.19
CA VAL A 70 -17.34 -9.17 -10.23
C VAL A 70 -17.48 -8.26 -11.45
N THR A 71 -16.39 -7.65 -11.90
CA THR A 71 -16.43 -6.60 -12.94
C THR A 71 -15.91 -7.05 -14.29
N LYS A 72 -15.27 -8.23 -14.40
CA LYS A 72 -14.64 -8.73 -15.62
C LYS A 72 -15.56 -8.70 -16.83
N ARG A 73 -16.83 -9.08 -16.68
CA ARG A 73 -17.81 -9.10 -17.79
C ARG A 73 -18.11 -7.71 -18.36
N ARG A 74 -17.93 -6.65 -17.57
CA ARG A 74 -18.23 -5.26 -17.96
C ARG A 74 -16.97 -4.45 -18.27
N ASN A 75 -15.89 -4.70 -17.53
CA ASN A 75 -14.69 -3.87 -17.53
C ASN A 75 -13.43 -4.64 -17.97
N GLY A 76 -13.53 -5.91 -18.36
CA GLY A 76 -12.38 -6.74 -18.74
C GLY A 76 -11.30 -6.77 -17.65
N ASP A 77 -10.04 -6.56 -18.04
CA ASP A 77 -8.90 -6.54 -17.11
C ASP A 77 -8.63 -5.17 -16.48
N TYR A 78 -9.58 -4.24 -16.53
CA TYR A 78 -9.45 -2.88 -16.01
C TYR A 78 -8.97 -2.80 -14.55
N TYR A 79 -9.36 -3.77 -13.73
CA TYR A 79 -9.02 -3.80 -12.29
C TYR A 79 -7.67 -4.45 -11.99
N LEU A 80 -7.03 -5.09 -12.97
CA LEU A 80 -5.66 -5.58 -12.84
C LEU A 80 -4.70 -4.48 -13.29
N THR A 81 -3.99 -3.89 -12.33
CA THR A 81 -2.95 -2.88 -12.62
C THR A 81 -1.72 -3.56 -13.24
N TYR A 82 -1.32 -4.69 -12.68
CA TYR A 82 -0.25 -5.57 -13.16
C TYR A 82 -0.74 -7.04 -13.15
N PRO A 83 -0.02 -7.98 -13.83
CA PRO A 83 -0.32 -9.41 -13.71
C PRO A 83 -0.13 -9.97 -12.30
N ILE A 84 0.80 -9.38 -11.53
CA ILE A 84 1.02 -9.67 -10.11
C ILE A 84 0.08 -8.82 -9.24
N THR A 85 -0.42 -9.40 -8.14
CA THR A 85 -1.27 -8.65 -7.20
C THR A 85 -0.44 -7.73 -6.32
N VAL A 86 -1.04 -6.67 -5.80
CA VAL A 86 -0.35 -5.74 -4.89
C VAL A 86 0.22 -6.47 -3.68
N GLU A 87 -0.57 -7.36 -3.05
CA GLU A 87 -0.12 -8.15 -1.91
C GLU A 87 1.07 -9.05 -2.27
N ASP A 88 1.01 -9.75 -3.41
CA ASP A 88 2.12 -10.63 -3.83
C ASP A 88 3.41 -9.82 -4.09
N GLU A 89 3.32 -8.68 -4.80
CA GLU A 89 4.47 -7.82 -5.10
C GLU A 89 5.07 -7.19 -3.84
N VAL A 90 4.23 -6.62 -2.98
CA VAL A 90 4.68 -6.01 -1.72
C VAL A 90 5.31 -7.07 -0.82
N THR A 91 4.69 -8.24 -0.68
CA THR A 91 5.22 -9.35 0.14
C THR A 91 6.59 -9.82 -0.34
N ALA A 92 6.82 -9.89 -1.66
CA ALA A 92 8.10 -10.27 -2.24
C ALA A 92 9.24 -9.27 -1.93
N ALA A 93 8.91 -8.01 -1.60
CA ALA A 93 9.88 -6.99 -1.24
C ALA A 93 10.27 -7.00 0.26
N LEU A 94 9.53 -7.73 1.09
CA LEU A 94 9.75 -7.80 2.54
C LEU A 94 10.87 -8.78 2.93
N LYS A 95 11.30 -8.71 4.19
CA LYS A 95 12.28 -9.66 4.72
C LYS A 95 11.67 -11.04 4.95
N SER A 96 10.44 -11.08 5.44
CA SER A 96 9.66 -12.29 5.62
C SER A 96 8.24 -12.09 5.09
N PRO A 97 7.59 -13.11 4.51
CA PRO A 97 6.18 -13.04 4.15
C PRO A 97 5.26 -12.66 5.33
N GLY A 98 5.66 -13.00 6.56
CA GLY A 98 4.93 -12.65 7.79
C GLY A 98 4.97 -11.16 8.15
N ASP A 99 5.80 -10.36 7.47
CA ASP A 99 5.84 -8.91 7.66
C ASP A 99 4.68 -8.20 6.93
N PHE A 100 3.93 -8.91 6.07
CA PHE A 100 2.69 -8.40 5.46
C PHE A 100 1.50 -8.60 6.39
N ILE A 101 0.90 -7.51 6.86
CA ILE A 101 -0.19 -7.52 7.83
C ILE A 101 -1.52 -7.32 7.10
N GLN A 102 -2.32 -8.38 6.93
CA GLN A 102 -3.61 -8.27 6.23
C GLN A 102 -4.68 -7.48 7.00
N GLY A 103 -4.60 -7.45 8.33
CA GLY A 103 -5.60 -6.81 9.19
C GLY A 103 -6.96 -7.54 9.22
N PRO A 104 -7.98 -6.93 9.87
CA PRO A 104 -9.32 -7.51 9.99
C PRO A 104 -10.02 -7.62 8.64
N MET A 105 -11.13 -8.35 8.55
CA MET A 105 -11.85 -8.45 7.28
C MET A 105 -12.39 -7.07 6.82
N PRO A 106 -12.08 -6.62 5.59
CA PRO A 106 -12.56 -5.33 5.08
C PRO A 106 -14.01 -5.45 4.59
N ILE A 107 -14.95 -5.44 5.53
CA ILE A 107 -16.39 -5.62 5.24
C ILE A 107 -17.05 -4.28 4.89
N LEU A 108 -16.78 -3.23 5.68
CA LEU A 108 -17.39 -1.91 5.54
C LEU A 108 -16.30 -0.84 5.44
N ARG A 109 -16.59 0.21 4.67
CA ARG A 109 -15.77 1.42 4.65
C ARG A 109 -15.91 2.20 5.96
N ASP A 110 -14.80 2.76 6.39
CA ASP A 110 -14.72 3.71 7.49
C ASP A 110 -15.38 5.06 7.16
N ASN A 111 -15.59 5.85 8.20
CA ASN A 111 -15.97 7.25 8.13
C ASN A 111 -15.65 7.93 9.46
N MET A 112 -15.85 9.24 9.54
CA MET A 112 -15.57 10.04 10.74
C MET A 112 -16.31 9.56 12.01
N LYS A 113 -17.45 8.86 11.87
CA LYS A 113 -18.21 8.31 13.02
C LYS A 113 -17.84 6.86 13.34
N HIS A 114 -17.19 6.16 12.42
CA HIS A 114 -16.89 4.72 12.51
C HIS A 114 -15.47 4.40 12.05
N LEU A 115 -14.48 5.04 12.68
CA LEU A 115 -13.06 4.85 12.37
C LEU A 115 -12.57 3.42 12.62
N SER A 116 -13.19 2.71 13.58
CA SER A 116 -12.84 1.32 13.92
C SER A 116 -13.05 0.31 12.79
N ARG A 117 -13.77 0.69 11.72
CA ARG A 117 -13.92 -0.13 10.51
C ARG A 117 -12.66 -0.09 9.63
N GLY A 118 -11.92 1.01 9.71
CA GLY A 118 -10.69 1.20 8.95
C GLY A 118 -9.53 0.44 9.60
N PHE A 119 -8.54 0.11 8.80
CA PHE A 119 -7.30 -0.50 9.27
C PHE A 119 -6.08 0.20 8.68
N THR A 120 -5.14 0.50 9.56
CA THR A 120 -3.83 1.07 9.23
C THR A 120 -2.77 0.24 9.94
N HIS A 121 -1.57 0.19 9.37
CA HIS A 121 -0.40 -0.39 10.01
C HIS A 121 0.74 0.62 10.03
N ARG A 122 1.25 0.91 11.23
CA ARG A 122 2.37 1.83 11.46
C ARG A 122 3.61 1.04 11.89
N ASP A 123 4.73 1.29 11.21
CA ASP A 123 6.07 0.83 11.57
C ASP A 123 7.00 2.05 11.58
N GLY A 124 7.33 2.55 12.78
CA GLY A 124 8.09 3.79 12.94
C GLY A 124 7.38 4.99 12.29
N ASN A 125 8.08 5.67 11.38
CA ASN A 125 7.56 6.82 10.61
C ASN A 125 6.92 6.42 9.27
N TYR A 126 6.68 5.13 9.05
CA TYR A 126 5.93 4.62 7.91
C TYR A 126 4.52 4.18 8.30
N LEU A 127 3.51 4.66 7.57
CA LEU A 127 2.11 4.28 7.72
C LEU A 127 1.56 3.67 6.44
N SER A 128 0.81 2.59 6.57
CA SER A 128 0.20 1.90 5.46
C SER A 128 -1.28 1.59 5.68
N ALA A 129 -2.07 1.54 4.60
CA ALA A 129 -3.48 1.15 4.62
C ALA A 129 -3.87 0.37 3.36
N ARG A 130 -4.97 -0.38 3.41
CA ARG A 130 -5.22 -1.43 2.40
C ARG A 130 -5.99 -0.92 1.19
N TRP A 131 -6.99 -0.08 1.40
CA TRP A 131 -7.94 0.28 0.34
C TRP A 131 -8.67 1.59 0.70
N PRO A 132 -9.42 2.20 -0.23
CA PRO A 132 -10.14 3.46 0.04
C PRO A 132 -11.13 3.41 1.20
N GLY A 133 -11.50 2.20 1.66
CA GLY A 133 -12.33 2.01 2.84
C GLY A 133 -11.63 2.22 4.18
N ASP A 134 -10.31 2.41 4.18
CA ASP A 134 -9.51 2.72 5.38
C ASP A 134 -9.08 4.21 5.44
N VAL A 135 -9.57 5.05 4.52
CA VAL A 135 -8.98 6.37 4.24
C VAL A 135 -9.16 7.40 5.36
N HIS A 136 -10.26 7.36 6.11
CA HIS A 136 -10.48 8.34 7.20
C HIS A 136 -9.56 8.05 8.37
N LYS A 137 -9.45 6.77 8.76
CA LYS A 137 -8.50 6.33 9.78
C LYS A 137 -7.07 6.61 9.32
N PHE A 138 -6.73 6.27 8.08
CA PHE A 138 -5.42 6.54 7.50
C PHE A 138 -5.04 8.03 7.55
N ALA A 139 -5.94 8.92 7.15
CA ALA A 139 -5.68 10.36 7.18
C ALA A 139 -5.46 10.87 8.60
N LEU A 140 -6.30 10.48 9.57
CA LEU A 140 -6.17 10.91 10.96
C LEU A 140 -4.91 10.35 11.63
N ASP A 141 -4.59 9.07 11.39
CA ASP A 141 -3.38 8.45 11.91
C ASP A 141 -2.13 9.11 11.33
N PHE A 142 -2.13 9.53 10.06
CA PHE A 142 -1.00 10.24 9.46
C PHE A 142 -0.85 11.66 10.00
N VAL A 143 -1.95 12.39 10.20
CA VAL A 143 -1.91 13.71 10.86
C VAL A 143 -1.30 13.61 12.25
N GLY A 144 -1.59 12.53 13.00
CA GLY A 144 -0.97 12.27 14.31
C GLY A 144 0.51 11.88 14.27
N MET A 145 1.12 11.76 13.09
CA MET A 145 2.56 11.49 12.92
C MET A 145 3.38 12.74 12.57
N LEU A 146 2.72 13.83 12.18
CA LEU A 146 3.35 15.09 11.77
C LEU A 146 3.54 16.03 12.98
#